data_AF-A0A1U7IPK4-F1
#
_entry.id   AF-A0A1U7IPK4-F1
#
_cell.length_a   1.000
_cell.length_b   1.000
_cell.length_c   1.000
_cell.angle_alpha   90.00
_cell.angle_beta   90.00
_cell.angle_gamma   90.00
#
_symmetry.space_group_name_H-M   'P 1'
#
loop_
_entity.id
_entity.type
_entity.pdbx_description
1 polymer ?
#
loop_
_entity_poly.entity_id
_entity_poly.type
_entity_poly.pdbx_seq_one_letter_code
_entity_poly.pdbx_strand_id
1 'polypeptide(L)'
;MMSIKSLLIVLSSLSLIFLGACASNNQATNPGSTPTSAASPELTAQQSNVTKTESSGHTAKPLQGGQVVESGPYHLEFVPIKESKGFHLDFYLQKGDNHETIPNAKVTAQVQLPDGTEKTILLPYDAAGKHYAAVLPETASGQYNVKITSEIGGEKVDGRFSFNR
;
A
#
# COMPACT_ATOMS: atom_id res chain seq x y z
N MET A 1 -4.99 58.03 11.65
CA MET A 1 -6.42 57.89 12.03
C MET A 1 -6.94 56.67 11.29
N MET A 2 -7.50 55.60 11.85
CA MET A 2 -8.04 55.25 13.17
C MET A 2 -7.65 53.80 13.51
N SER A 3 -7.46 53.55 14.80
CA SER A 3 -7.32 52.23 15.44
C SER A 3 -8.64 51.95 16.16
N ILE A 4 -9.29 50.79 16.00
CA ILE A 4 -10.29 50.28 16.97
C ILE A 4 -10.44 48.73 16.94
N LYS A 5 -9.82 48.08 17.95
CA LYS A 5 -10.31 47.03 18.88
C LYS A 5 -10.43 45.54 18.47
N SER A 6 -9.65 44.72 19.17
CA SER A 6 -9.90 43.31 19.52
C SER A 6 -11.19 43.11 20.32
N LEU A 7 -11.77 41.91 20.21
CA LEU A 7 -12.43 41.25 21.35
C LEU A 7 -12.19 39.73 21.30
N LEU A 8 -11.56 39.23 22.36
CA LEU A 8 -11.37 37.83 22.73
C LEU A 8 -12.66 37.25 23.36
N ILE A 9 -12.61 35.93 23.67
CA ILE A 9 -13.35 35.16 24.71
C ILE A 9 -14.43 34.21 24.12
N VAL A 10 -14.58 32.91 24.44
CA VAL A 10 -13.80 31.82 25.10
C VAL A 10 -14.79 30.62 25.23
N LEU A 11 -14.26 29.39 25.27
CA LEU A 11 -14.82 28.13 25.83
C LEU A 11 -16.24 27.65 25.50
N SER A 12 -16.31 26.40 25.03
CA SER A 12 -17.05 25.27 25.64
C SER A 12 -16.85 24.05 24.74
N SER A 13 -16.74 22.79 25.17
CA SER A 13 -16.64 22.14 26.47
C SER A 13 -16.31 20.66 26.18
N LEU A 14 -15.80 19.98 27.19
CA LEU A 14 -15.26 18.63 27.21
C LEU A 14 -16.22 17.50 26.77
N SER A 15 -15.58 16.46 26.21
CA SER A 15 -15.83 15.01 26.37
C SER A 15 -17.05 14.36 25.71
N LEU A 16 -16.80 13.21 25.04
CA LEU A 16 -17.21 11.89 25.53
C LEU A 16 -16.40 10.79 24.83
N ILE A 17 -15.56 10.14 25.63
CA ILE A 17 -14.93 8.86 25.30
C ILE A 17 -16.00 7.78 25.52
N PHE A 18 -16.28 6.97 24.51
CA PHE A 18 -16.92 5.67 24.72
C PHE A 18 -16.02 4.57 24.14
N LEU A 19 -15.36 3.87 25.06
CA LEU A 19 -14.70 2.59 24.84
C LEU A 19 -15.78 1.51 24.69
N GLY A 20 -15.97 1.00 23.46
CA GLY A 20 -16.70 -0.23 23.22
C GLY A 20 -15.77 -1.43 23.33
N ALA A 21 -15.58 -1.97 24.53
CA ALA A 21 -14.95 -3.26 24.75
C ALA A 21 -16.00 -4.37 24.60
N CYS A 22 -16.06 -5.03 23.45
CA CYS A 22 -16.81 -6.28 23.32
C CYS A 22 -15.98 -7.43 23.90
N ALA A 23 -16.15 -7.65 25.20
CA ALA A 23 -15.75 -8.89 25.85
C ALA A 23 -16.66 -10.02 25.34
N SER A 24 -16.13 -10.92 24.49
CA SER A 24 -16.78 -12.19 24.19
C SER A 24 -16.48 -13.16 25.33
N ASN A 25 -17.48 -13.34 26.20
CA ASN A 25 -17.45 -14.30 27.30
C ASN A 25 -17.89 -15.67 26.75
N ASN A 26 -16.93 -16.54 26.40
CA ASN A 26 -17.22 -17.95 26.16
C ASN A 26 -16.92 -18.75 27.43
N GLN A 27 -17.96 -18.86 28.26
CA GLN A 27 -17.99 -19.80 29.37
C GLN A 27 -18.45 -21.16 28.83
N ALA A 28 -17.54 -22.14 28.79
CA ALA A 28 -17.88 -23.55 28.70
C ALA A 28 -17.24 -24.26 29.90
N THR A 29 -18.10 -24.78 30.76
CA THR A 29 -17.80 -25.64 31.91
C THR A 29 -17.64 -27.08 31.44
N ASN A 30 -16.55 -27.77 31.80
CA ASN A 30 -16.54 -29.00 32.65
C ASN A 30 -15.20 -29.78 32.58
N PRO A 31 -14.92 -30.65 33.57
CA PRO A 31 -13.58 -30.83 34.15
C PRO A 31 -12.86 -32.12 33.72
N GLY A 32 -11.56 -32.21 34.02
CA GLY A 32 -10.93 -33.49 34.37
C GLY A 32 -9.55 -33.78 33.77
N SER A 33 -8.55 -33.82 34.66
CA SER A 33 -7.28 -34.60 34.63
C SER A 33 -6.17 -34.31 33.60
N THR A 34 -4.97 -34.13 34.16
CA THR A 34 -3.61 -33.92 33.61
C THR A 34 -2.96 -35.22 33.05
N PRO A 35 -1.67 -35.24 32.63
CA PRO A 35 -0.98 -34.45 31.60
C PRO A 35 -0.22 -35.36 30.58
N THR A 36 0.15 -34.90 29.38
CA THR A 36 1.33 -35.43 28.61
C THR A 36 1.65 -34.62 27.33
N SER A 37 2.97 -34.52 27.10
CA SER A 37 3.80 -33.99 26.01
C SER A 37 3.26 -33.78 24.59
N ALA A 38 3.76 -32.67 24.04
CA ALA A 38 4.37 -32.48 22.70
C ALA A 38 3.53 -32.70 21.43
N ALA A 39 3.22 -31.61 20.73
CA ALA A 39 3.67 -31.32 19.35
C ALA A 39 2.92 -30.07 18.83
N SER A 40 3.64 -29.14 18.22
CA SER A 40 3.11 -27.96 17.53
C SER A 40 2.43 -28.36 16.21
N PRO A 41 1.32 -27.70 15.85
CA PRO A 41 1.19 -27.22 14.49
C PRO A 41 0.62 -25.80 14.37
N GLU A 42 1.28 -25.02 13.52
CA GLU A 42 0.72 -24.20 12.45
C GLU A 42 -0.47 -23.26 12.77
N LEU A 43 -0.15 -21.99 13.02
CA LEU A 43 -1.11 -20.89 13.06
C LEU A 43 -1.53 -20.51 11.64
N THR A 44 -2.73 -20.91 11.25
CA THR A 44 -3.45 -20.37 10.10
C THR A 44 -3.73 -18.88 10.35
N ALA A 45 -3.07 -18.00 9.60
CA ALA A 45 -3.32 -16.56 9.66
C ALA A 45 -4.71 -16.26 9.06
N GLN A 46 -5.64 -15.83 9.92
CA GLN A 46 -6.92 -15.26 9.52
C GLN A 46 -6.69 -13.92 8.82
N GLN A 47 -7.01 -13.89 7.52
CA GLN A 47 -7.03 -12.69 6.71
C GLN A 47 -8.26 -11.85 7.07
N SER A 48 -8.01 -10.66 7.64
CA SER A 48 -9.04 -9.67 7.95
C SER A 48 -9.75 -9.21 6.67
N ASN A 49 -11.05 -9.45 6.63
CA ASN A 49 -11.95 -9.11 5.55
C ASN A 49 -12.14 -7.58 5.49
N VAL A 50 -11.41 -6.91 4.59
CA VAL A 50 -11.68 -5.52 4.21
C VAL A 50 -12.72 -5.54 3.09
N THR A 51 -13.85 -4.88 3.32
CA THR A 51 -14.97 -4.73 2.39
C THR A 51 -14.50 -4.42 0.97
N LYS A 52 -14.63 -5.42 0.10
CA LYS A 52 -14.41 -5.35 -1.34
C LYS A 52 -15.60 -4.58 -1.95
N THR A 53 -15.38 -3.33 -2.35
CA THR A 53 -16.22 -2.71 -3.38
C THR A 53 -16.09 -3.58 -4.62
N GLU A 54 -17.22 -4.01 -5.18
CA GLU A 54 -17.29 -4.91 -6.33
C GLU A 54 -16.54 -4.31 -7.54
N SER A 55 -15.28 -4.71 -7.70
CA SER A 55 -14.62 -4.67 -8.99
C SER A 55 -15.18 -5.81 -9.82
N SER A 56 -15.68 -5.48 -11.02
CA SER A 56 -16.04 -6.40 -12.10
C SER A 56 -15.07 -7.58 -12.11
N GLY A 57 -15.56 -8.81 -12.33
CA GLY A 57 -14.90 -10.11 -12.09
C GLY A 57 -13.57 -10.42 -12.81
N HIS A 58 -12.79 -9.41 -13.21
CA HIS A 58 -11.41 -9.55 -13.65
C HIS A 58 -10.50 -9.77 -12.45
N THR A 59 -9.89 -10.94 -12.41
CA THR A 59 -8.83 -11.22 -11.43
C THR A 59 -7.61 -10.37 -11.81
N ALA A 60 -7.11 -9.59 -10.85
CA ALA A 60 -5.86 -8.84 -10.96
C ALA A 60 -4.73 -9.79 -11.39
N LYS A 61 -4.41 -9.80 -12.69
CA LYS A 61 -3.43 -10.72 -13.27
C LYS A 61 -2.25 -9.92 -13.78
N PRO A 62 -1.01 -10.25 -13.36
CA PRO A 62 0.17 -9.60 -13.93
C PRO A 62 0.29 -9.91 -15.43
N LEU A 63 0.62 -8.88 -16.18
CA LEU A 63 0.97 -8.96 -17.59
C LEU A 63 2.50 -9.05 -17.76
N GLN A 64 3.24 -8.39 -16.87
CA GLN A 64 4.69 -8.23 -16.92
C GLN A 64 5.42 -9.08 -15.86
N GLY A 65 4.66 -9.86 -15.08
CA GLY A 65 5.19 -10.74 -14.03
C GLY A 65 5.41 -10.05 -12.69
N GLY A 66 4.81 -8.88 -12.50
CA GLY A 66 4.92 -8.06 -11.30
C GLY A 66 3.84 -8.30 -10.27
N GLN A 67 3.79 -7.39 -9.31
CA GLN A 67 2.68 -7.27 -8.37
C GLN A 67 1.63 -6.32 -8.95
N VAL A 68 0.36 -6.71 -8.86
CA VAL A 68 -0.76 -5.92 -9.39
C VAL A 68 -1.58 -5.33 -8.26
N VAL A 69 -1.95 -4.07 -8.41
CA VAL A 69 -2.98 -3.39 -7.63
C VAL A 69 -4.02 -2.83 -8.59
N GLU A 70 -5.28 -3.20 -8.41
CA GLU A 70 -6.40 -2.57 -9.11
C GLU A 70 -6.93 -1.43 -8.25
N SER A 71 -7.04 -0.23 -8.83
CA SER A 71 -7.50 0.97 -8.13
C SER A 71 -8.52 1.71 -9.00
N GLY A 72 -9.81 1.48 -8.73
CA GLY A 72 -10.88 1.97 -9.58
C GLY A 72 -10.73 1.44 -11.01
N PRO A 73 -10.68 2.30 -12.05
CA PRO A 73 -10.52 1.88 -13.43
C PRO A 73 -9.07 1.62 -13.84
N TYR A 74 -8.11 1.69 -12.90
CA TYR A 74 -6.69 1.64 -13.19
C TYR A 74 -6.06 0.32 -12.74
N HIS A 75 -5.25 -0.23 -13.64
CA HIS A 75 -4.39 -1.38 -13.39
C HIS A 75 -2.96 -0.89 -13.15
N LEU A 76 -2.42 -1.19 -11.98
CA LEU A 76 -1.09 -0.79 -11.54
C LEU A 76 -0.22 -2.03 -11.38
N GLU A 77 0.74 -2.26 -12.28
CA GLU A 77 1.68 -3.38 -12.18
C GLU A 77 3.11 -2.89 -11.89
N PHE A 78 3.71 -3.42 -10.84
CA PHE A 78 5.05 -3.06 -10.39
C PHE A 78 6.00 -4.25 -10.51
N VAL A 79 7.11 -4.06 -11.23
CA VAL A 79 8.14 -5.08 -11.49
C VAL A 79 9.51 -4.54 -11.03
N PRO A 80 9.98 -4.92 -9.84
CA PRO A 80 11.35 -4.63 -9.42
C PRO A 80 12.32 -5.65 -10.01
N ILE A 81 13.25 -5.19 -10.84
CA ILE A 81 14.28 -6.03 -11.47
C ILE A 81 15.60 -5.82 -10.74
N LYS A 82 16.17 -6.89 -10.18
CA LYS A 82 17.47 -6.83 -9.48
C LYS A 82 18.61 -6.61 -10.47
N GLU A 83 19.47 -5.65 -10.17
CA GLU A 83 20.69 -5.37 -10.90
C GLU A 83 21.92 -5.40 -9.98
N SER A 84 23.12 -5.39 -10.58
CA SER A 84 24.39 -5.41 -9.83
C SER A 84 24.51 -4.27 -8.82
N LYS A 85 24.01 -3.08 -9.16
CA LYS A 85 24.12 -1.84 -8.35
C LYS A 85 22.82 -1.37 -7.69
N GLY A 86 21.75 -2.15 -7.78
CA GLY A 86 20.45 -1.68 -7.31
C GLY A 86 19.29 -2.47 -7.87
N PHE A 87 18.20 -1.76 -8.14
CA PHE A 87 17.01 -2.27 -8.81
C PHE A 87 16.59 -1.33 -9.93
N HIS A 88 16.20 -1.89 -11.07
CA HIS A 88 15.39 -1.20 -12.05
C HIS A 88 13.92 -1.33 -11.63
N LEU A 89 13.23 -0.21 -11.46
CA LEU A 89 11.85 -0.16 -11.00
C LEU A 89 10.95 0.09 -12.20
N ASP A 90 10.28 -0.94 -12.71
CA ASP A 90 9.30 -0.79 -13.78
C ASP A 90 7.90 -0.67 -13.19
N PHE A 91 7.14 0.30 -13.68
CA PHE A 91 5.77 0.54 -13.29
C PHE A 91 4.87 0.74 -14.51
N TYR A 92 3.96 -0.20 -14.71
CA TYR A 92 2.99 -0.17 -15.79
C TYR A 92 1.68 0.43 -15.26
N LEU A 93 1.31 1.57 -15.82
CA LEU A 93 0.07 2.27 -15.50
C LEU A 93 -0.89 2.14 -16.67
N GLN A 94 -2.01 1.44 -16.43
CA GLN A 94 -2.96 1.08 -17.46
C GLN A 94 -4.40 1.40 -17.04
N LYS A 95 -5.31 1.50 -18.01
CA LYS A 95 -6.73 1.79 -17.77
C LYS A 95 -7.64 0.77 -18.45
N GLY A 96 -8.71 0.42 -17.75
CA GLY A 96 -9.80 -0.40 -18.27
C GLY A 96 -9.41 -1.84 -18.60
N ASP A 97 -10.39 -2.61 -19.03
CA ASP A 97 -10.23 -4.06 -19.29
C ASP A 97 -9.25 -4.36 -20.44
N ASN A 98 -9.06 -3.41 -21.36
CA ASN A 98 -8.11 -3.52 -22.46
C ASN A 98 -6.65 -3.21 -22.05
N HIS A 99 -6.42 -2.84 -20.79
CA HIS A 99 -5.09 -2.50 -20.25
C HIS A 99 -4.37 -1.41 -21.08
N GLU A 100 -5.10 -0.37 -21.47
CA GLU A 100 -4.54 0.73 -22.26
C GLU A 100 -3.51 1.53 -21.45
N THR A 101 -2.27 1.65 -21.96
CA THR A 101 -1.20 2.40 -21.31
C THR A 101 -1.55 3.88 -21.16
N ILE A 102 -1.28 4.46 -19.98
CA ILE A 102 -1.36 5.89 -19.73
C ILE A 102 0.06 6.49 -19.73
N PRO A 103 0.46 7.26 -20.77
CA PRO A 103 1.82 7.79 -20.88
C PRO A 103 2.04 9.15 -20.20
N ASN A 104 0.98 9.87 -19.85
CA ASN A 104 1.01 11.29 -19.47
C ASN A 104 0.72 11.56 -17.98
N ALA A 105 0.96 10.58 -17.12
CA ALA A 105 0.91 10.74 -15.67
C ALA A 105 2.24 11.24 -15.08
N LYS A 106 2.17 11.89 -13.92
CA LYS A 106 3.33 12.10 -13.05
C LYS A 106 3.37 10.97 -12.02
N VAL A 107 4.39 10.12 -12.12
CA VAL A 107 4.53 8.94 -11.27
C VAL A 107 5.68 9.12 -10.29
N THR A 108 5.39 8.96 -8.99
CA THR A 108 6.38 9.05 -7.92
C THR A 108 6.33 7.79 -7.07
N ALA A 109 7.48 7.18 -6.80
CA ALA A 109 7.63 6.10 -5.83
C ALA A 109 8.25 6.62 -4.53
N GLN A 110 7.59 6.34 -3.42
CA GLN A 110 8.15 6.46 -2.07
C GLN A 110 8.57 5.05 -1.65
N VAL A 111 9.88 4.84 -1.55
CA VAL A 111 10.49 3.56 -1.19
C VAL A 111 11.02 3.65 0.24
N GLN A 112 10.47 2.86 1.14
CA GLN A 112 11.06 2.59 2.44
C GLN A 112 12.06 1.43 2.31
N LEU A 113 13.30 1.70 2.67
CA LEU A 113 14.40 0.73 2.68
C LEU A 113 14.26 -0.25 3.86
N PRO A 114 15.03 -1.35 3.87
CA PRO A 114 15.00 -2.32 4.97
C PRO A 114 15.35 -1.73 6.35
N ASP A 115 16.09 -0.63 6.41
CA ASP A 115 16.43 0.07 7.66
C ASP A 115 15.36 1.09 8.10
N GLY A 116 14.26 1.22 7.35
CA GLY A 116 13.19 2.17 7.60
C GLY A 116 13.38 3.54 6.95
N THR A 117 14.54 3.83 6.36
CA THR A 117 14.80 5.08 5.63
C THR A 117 13.87 5.21 4.43
N GLU A 118 13.29 6.38 4.20
CA GLU A 118 12.45 6.64 3.03
C GLU A 118 13.19 7.40 1.93
N LYS A 119 12.94 7.02 0.68
CA LYS A 119 13.42 7.68 -0.53
C LYS A 119 12.25 8.00 -1.46
N THR A 120 12.24 9.20 -2.01
CA THR A 120 11.28 9.60 -3.04
C THR A 120 11.97 9.61 -4.40
N ILE A 121 11.42 8.90 -5.36
CA ILE A 121 11.97 8.72 -6.71
C ILE A 121 10.88 9.11 -7.71
N LEU A 122 11.22 9.98 -8.66
CA LEU A 122 10.37 10.24 -9.82
C LEU A 122 10.60 9.13 -10.84
N LEU A 123 9.51 8.54 -11.36
CA LEU A 123 9.59 7.58 -12.44
C LEU A 123 9.20 8.30 -13.74
N PRO A 124 10.15 8.70 -14.60
CA PRO A 124 9.84 9.19 -15.94
C PRO A 124 9.20 8.10 -16.80
N TYR A 125 8.40 8.51 -17.78
CA TYR A 125 7.83 7.60 -18.76
C TYR A 125 8.88 7.21 -19.81
N ASP A 126 9.11 5.92 -19.98
CA ASP A 126 9.85 5.36 -21.10
C ASP A 126 8.88 5.02 -22.24
N ALA A 127 8.96 5.80 -23.33
CA ALA A 127 8.12 5.60 -24.49
C ALA A 127 8.42 4.30 -25.26
N ALA A 128 9.66 3.80 -25.21
CA ALA A 128 10.03 2.57 -25.89
C ALA A 128 9.46 1.34 -25.16
N GLY A 129 9.64 1.30 -23.83
CA GLY A 129 9.10 0.27 -22.97
C GLY A 129 7.62 0.41 -22.61
N LYS A 130 6.99 1.55 -22.89
CA LYS A 130 5.59 1.88 -22.56
C LYS A 130 5.27 1.75 -21.07
N HIS A 131 6.20 2.14 -20.21
CA HIS A 131 6.06 2.09 -18.76
C HIS A 131 6.85 3.22 -18.11
N TYR A 132 6.67 3.38 -16.80
CA TYR A 132 7.42 4.33 -15.99
C TYR A 132 8.60 3.61 -15.35
N ALA A 133 9.80 4.16 -15.47
CA ALA A 133 11.02 3.48 -15.05
C ALA A 133 11.96 4.40 -14.26
N ALA A 134 12.61 3.86 -13.23
CA ALA A 134 13.72 4.51 -12.55
C ALA A 134 14.67 3.49 -11.92
N VAL A 135 15.89 3.93 -11.61
CA VAL A 135 16.86 3.11 -10.85
C VAL A 135 16.81 3.48 -9.38
N LEU A 136 16.68 2.48 -8.51
CA LEU A 136 16.93 2.58 -7.07
C LEU A 136 18.33 2.02 -6.78
N PRO A 137 19.35 2.86 -6.53
CA PRO A 137 20.73 2.44 -6.33
C PRO A 137 20.97 1.90 -4.91
N GLU A 138 20.21 0.90 -4.51
CA GLU A 138 20.24 0.33 -3.16
C GLU A 138 20.59 -1.15 -3.14
N THR A 139 21.46 -1.52 -2.20
CA THR A 139 21.99 -2.89 -2.10
C THR A 139 21.75 -3.56 -0.75
N ALA A 140 21.06 -2.87 0.16
CA ALA A 140 20.66 -3.43 1.45
C ALA A 140 19.84 -4.72 1.26
N SER A 141 20.12 -5.73 2.08
CA SER A 141 19.32 -6.96 2.09
C SER A 141 18.09 -6.78 2.97
N GLY A 142 16.97 -7.38 2.57
CA GLY A 142 15.70 -7.29 3.31
C GLY A 142 14.56 -6.75 2.46
N GLN A 143 13.47 -6.41 3.14
CA GLN A 143 12.23 -5.96 2.51
C GLN A 143 12.26 -4.46 2.24
N TYR A 144 11.82 -4.10 1.03
CA TYR A 144 11.55 -2.75 0.59
C TYR A 144 10.04 -2.59 0.49
N ASN A 145 9.49 -1.53 1.10
CA ASN A 145 8.07 -1.17 0.94
C ASN A 145 7.96 0.00 -0.02
N VAL A 146 7.02 -0.06 -0.96
CA VAL A 146 6.87 0.95 -2.01
C VAL A 146 5.45 1.46 -2.02
N LYS A 147 5.29 2.78 -1.93
CA LYS A 147 4.05 3.48 -2.30
C LYS A 147 4.28 4.21 -3.61
N ILE A 148 3.54 3.87 -4.65
CA ILE A 148 3.53 4.60 -5.92
C ILE A 148 2.30 5.48 -5.98
N THR A 149 2.47 6.75 -6.31
CA THR A 149 1.39 7.69 -6.58
C THR A 149 1.48 8.12 -8.04
N SER A 150 0.39 7.91 -8.77
CA SER A 150 0.21 8.36 -10.15
C SER A 150 -0.76 9.53 -10.18
N GLU A 151 -0.32 10.69 -10.67
CA GLU A 151 -1.19 11.83 -10.93
C GLU A 151 -1.62 11.84 -12.40
N ILE A 152 -2.89 11.56 -12.66
CA ILE A 152 -3.48 11.37 -13.99
C ILE A 152 -4.54 12.44 -14.22
N GLY A 153 -4.25 13.47 -15.02
CA GLY A 153 -5.22 14.54 -15.28
C GLY A 153 -5.75 15.25 -14.02
N GLY A 154 -4.97 15.28 -12.93
CA GLY A 154 -5.36 15.84 -11.63
C GLY A 154 -5.93 14.83 -10.63
N GLU A 155 -6.28 13.62 -11.06
CA GLU A 155 -6.64 12.51 -10.18
C GLU A 155 -5.39 11.86 -9.58
N LYS A 156 -5.44 11.46 -8.31
CA LYS A 156 -4.36 10.71 -7.65
C LYS A 156 -4.77 9.25 -7.50
N VAL A 157 -3.93 8.35 -8.01
CA VAL A 157 -4.11 6.90 -7.92
C VAL A 157 -2.91 6.31 -7.21
N ASP A 158 -3.14 5.69 -6.06
CA ASP A 158 -2.10 5.11 -5.22
C ASP A 158 -2.06 3.58 -5.36
N GLY A 159 -0.84 3.02 -5.43
CA GLY A 159 -0.54 1.60 -5.34
C GLY A 159 0.48 1.33 -4.22
N ARG A 160 0.34 0.22 -3.50
CA ARG A 160 1.29 -0.22 -2.47
C ARG A 160 1.83 -1.59 -2.81
N PHE A 161 3.15 -1.74 -2.76
CA PHE A 161 3.89 -2.93 -3.17
C PHE A 161 5.02 -3.21 -2.17
N SER A 162 5.62 -4.39 -2.24
CA SER A 162 6.85 -4.69 -1.51
C SER A 162 7.71 -5.71 -2.23
N PHE A 163 9.03 -5.68 -2.03
CA PHE A 163 9.93 -6.68 -2.62
C PHE A 163 11.15 -6.92 -1.73
N ASN A 164 11.81 -8.04 -1.92
CA ASN A 164 13.03 -8.40 -1.19
C ASN A 164 14.25 -8.35 -2.12
N ARG A 165 15.41 -8.00 -1.56
CA ARG A 165 16.70 -8.20 -2.23
C ARG A 165 17.30 -9.57 -1.95
#